data_AF-A0A2K1YE99-F1
#
_entry.id   AF-A0A2K1YE99-F1
#
_cell.length_a   1.000
_cell.length_b   1.000
_cell.length_c   1.000
_cell.angle_alpha   90.00
_cell.angle_beta   90.00
_cell.angle_gamma   90.00
#
_symmetry.space_group_name_H-M   'P 1'
#
loop_
_entity.id
_entity.type
_entity.pdbx_description
1 polymer ?
#
loop_
_entity_poly.entity_id
_entity_poly.type
_entity_poly.pdbx_seq_one_letter_code
_entity_poly.pdbx_strand_id
1 'polypeptide(L)'
;MLRTTSFSLPRFLESLDLSGTPICFLPESIKDLGLLRHLYLKNCKMLQALPELPSHLDSLDVSFCYSLQRLANPNSWTEGDARINPEV
;
A
#
# COMPACT_ATOMS: atom_id res chain seq x y z
N MET A 1 -15.44 0.95 31.39
CA MET A 1 -14.22 0.70 30.59
C MET A 1 -14.51 1.12 29.15
N LEU A 2 -14.11 2.33 28.77
CA LEU A 2 -14.33 2.82 27.40
C LEU A 2 -13.27 2.21 26.48
N ARG A 3 -13.68 1.25 25.65
CA ARG A 3 -12.87 0.70 24.55
C ARG A 3 -13.15 1.51 23.29
N THR A 4 -12.52 2.65 23.12
CA THR A 4 -12.53 3.35 21.83
C THR A 4 -11.15 3.92 21.55
N THR A 5 -10.34 3.14 20.86
CA THR A 5 -9.15 3.63 20.14
C THR A 5 -9.32 3.28 18.67
N SER A 6 -10.40 3.77 18.06
CA SER A 6 -10.43 3.86 16.59
C SER A 6 -9.75 5.19 16.25
N PHE A 7 -8.45 5.14 15.97
CA PHE A 7 -7.77 6.22 15.25
C PHE A 7 -8.28 6.18 13.80
N SER A 8 -9.51 6.66 13.59
CA SER A 8 -9.95 6.99 12.23
C SER A 8 -9.15 8.20 11.77
N LEU A 9 -8.36 8.01 10.72
CA LEU A 9 -7.72 9.11 10.02
C LEU A 9 -8.81 10.06 9.48
N PRO A 10 -8.61 11.39 9.51
CA PRO A 10 -9.63 12.34 9.09
C PRO A 10 -9.95 12.13 7.61
N ARG A 11 -11.24 11.99 7.27
CA ARG A 11 -11.70 11.76 5.87
C ARG A 11 -11.36 12.90 4.90
N PHE A 12 -10.88 14.02 5.42
CA PHE A 12 -10.47 15.22 4.67
C PHE A 12 -8.96 15.37 4.55
N LEU A 13 -8.19 14.32 4.85
CA LEU A 13 -6.74 14.37 4.75
C LEU A 13 -6.29 14.32 3.28
N GLU A 14 -5.71 15.42 2.80
CA GLU A 14 -5.19 15.51 1.43
C GLU A 14 -3.73 15.10 1.32
N SER A 15 -2.93 15.36 2.35
CA SER A 15 -1.51 15.04 2.41
C SER A 15 -1.17 14.35 3.72
N LEU A 16 -0.45 13.22 3.64
CA LEU A 16 0.04 12.45 4.76
C LEU A 16 1.55 12.23 4.59
N ASP A 17 2.34 12.81 5.50
CA ASP A 17 3.78 12.58 5.56
C ASP A 17 4.13 11.74 6.80
N LEU A 18 4.67 10.55 6.56
CA LEU A 18 5.19 9.62 7.56
C LEU A 18 6.70 9.39 7.37
N SER A 19 7.37 10.26 6.64
CA SER A 19 8.78 10.10 6.30
C SER A 19 9.67 9.99 7.54
N GLY A 20 10.63 9.07 7.49
CA GLY A 20 11.60 8.83 8.58
C GLY A 20 11.02 8.12 9.80
N THR A 21 9.76 7.67 9.75
CA THR A 21 9.16 6.91 10.85
C THR A 21 9.56 5.44 10.80
N PRO A 22 9.63 4.74 11.96
CA PRO A 22 9.96 3.31 12.02
C PRO A 22 8.74 2.42 11.71
N ILE A 23 7.83 2.87 10.83
CA ILE A 23 6.63 2.11 10.49
C ILE A 23 7.01 0.82 9.75
N CYS A 24 6.38 -0.28 10.14
CA CYS A 24 6.53 -1.57 9.47
C CYS A 24 5.44 -1.81 8.42
N PHE A 25 4.24 -1.31 8.69
CA PHE A 25 3.03 -1.51 7.90
C PHE A 25 2.15 -0.27 7.98
N LEU A 26 1.38 -0.02 6.92
CA LEU A 26 0.28 0.94 6.94
C LEU A 26 -1.03 0.21 7.21
N PRO A 27 -2.02 0.87 7.84
CA PRO A 27 -3.34 0.29 8.02
C PRO A 27 -4.06 0.14 6.66
N GLU A 28 -4.80 -0.95 6.48
CA GLU A 28 -5.63 -1.19 5.28
C GLU A 28 -6.65 -0.07 5.00
N SER A 29 -7.08 0.65 6.04
CA SER A 29 -8.00 1.78 5.93
C SER A 29 -7.41 3.01 5.23
N ILE A 30 -6.12 3.00 4.84
CA ILE A 30 -5.53 4.12 4.10
C ILE A 30 -6.20 4.31 2.73
N LYS A 31 -6.73 3.25 2.13
CA LYS A 31 -7.52 3.30 0.89
C LYS A 31 -8.85 4.03 1.04
N ASP A 32 -9.39 4.08 2.26
CA ASP A 32 -10.66 4.73 2.56
C ASP A 32 -10.50 6.26 2.70
N LEU A 33 -9.27 6.78 2.59
CA LEU A 33 -8.99 8.21 2.57
C LEU A 33 -9.33 8.80 1.20
N GLY A 34 -10.61 9.03 0.99
CA GLY A 34 -11.17 9.51 -0.29
C GLY A 34 -10.66 10.87 -0.76
N LEU A 35 -9.96 11.63 0.08
CA LEU A 35 -9.35 12.91 -0.28
C LEU A 35 -7.82 12.88 -0.31
N LEU A 36 -7.18 11.76 0.03
CA LEU A 36 -5.72 11.67 0.07
C LEU A 36 -5.12 11.72 -1.35
N ARG A 37 -4.33 12.76 -1.60
CA ARG A 37 -3.63 13.00 -2.88
C ARG A 37 -2.12 12.78 -2.77
N HIS A 38 -1.54 13.00 -1.59
CA HIS A 38 -0.10 12.91 -1.39
C HIS A 38 0.26 12.03 -0.19
N LEU A 39 1.05 10.99 -0.43
CA LEU A 39 1.56 10.08 0.59
C LEU A 39 3.08 10.02 0.56
N TYR A 40 3.73 10.50 1.62
CA TYR A 40 5.19 10.48 1.75
C TYR A 40 5.63 9.48 2.81
N LEU A 41 6.41 8.49 2.39
CA LEU A 41 6.94 7.38 3.19
C LEU A 41 8.47 7.36 3.11
N LYS A 42 9.10 8.45 2.68
CA LYS A 42 10.53 8.54 2.46
C LYS A 42 11.30 8.09 3.70
N ASN A 43 12.36 7.29 3.53
CA ASN A 43 13.22 6.84 4.62
C ASN A 43 12.49 6.00 5.72
N CYS A 44 11.34 5.39 5.41
CA CYS A 44 10.69 4.40 6.26
C CYS A 44 11.39 3.04 6.13
N LYS A 45 12.54 2.91 6.78
CA LYS A 45 13.45 1.76 6.59
C LYS A 45 12.85 0.41 6.98
N MET A 46 11.87 0.40 7.88
CA MET A 46 11.21 -0.83 8.37
C MET A 46 9.97 -1.22 7.58
N LEU A 47 9.50 -0.36 6.66
CA LEU A 47 8.26 -0.59 5.92
C LEU A 47 8.43 -1.82 5.01
N GLN A 48 7.62 -2.85 5.22
CA GLN A 48 7.78 -4.14 4.55
C GLN A 48 6.88 -4.31 3.34
N ALA A 49 5.67 -3.75 3.40
CA ALA A 49 4.68 -3.81 2.34
C ALA A 49 3.81 -2.54 2.35
N LEU A 50 3.20 -2.25 1.20
CA LEU A 50 2.12 -1.28 1.09
C LEU A 50 0.79 -2.04 1.04
N PRO A 51 -0.25 -1.57 1.75
CA PRO A 51 -1.62 -2.05 1.54
C PRO A 51 -2.11 -1.56 0.17
N GLU A 52 -3.37 -1.88 -0.16
CA GLU A 52 -4.07 -1.22 -1.25
C GLU A 52 -4.10 0.30 -0.98
N LEU A 53 -3.71 1.09 -1.99
CA LEU A 53 -3.67 2.55 -1.90
C LEU A 53 -4.87 3.17 -2.64
N PRO A 54 -5.29 4.39 -2.28
CA PRO A 54 -6.28 5.12 -3.06
C PRO A 54 -5.81 5.28 -4.51
N SER A 55 -6.68 4.95 -5.47
CA SER A 55 -6.36 5.01 -6.91
C SER A 55 -6.16 6.44 -7.43
N HIS A 56 -6.60 7.45 -6.67
CA HIS A 56 -6.52 8.88 -6.98
C HIS A 56 -5.32 9.60 -6.34
N LEU A 57 -4.30 8.87 -5.86
CA LEU A 57 -3.06 9.50 -5.39
C LEU A 57 -2.33 10.20 -6.55
N ASP A 58 -2.02 11.47 -6.37
CA ASP A 58 -1.16 12.23 -7.29
C ASP A 58 0.33 11.95 -7.02
N SER A 59 0.69 11.61 -5.78
CA SER A 59 2.09 11.44 -5.39
C SER A 59 2.26 10.38 -4.30
N LEU A 60 3.22 9.48 -4.54
CA LEU A 60 3.70 8.49 -3.58
C LEU A 60 5.22 8.52 -3.54
N ASP A 61 5.82 8.87 -2.40
CA ASP A 61 7.27 8.79 -2.20
C ASP A 61 7.63 7.65 -1.25
N VAL A 62 8.21 6.57 -1.78
CA VAL A 62 8.75 5.44 -1.02
C VAL A 62 10.28 5.37 -1.08
N SER A 63 10.93 6.49 -1.44
CA SER A 63 12.39 6.55 -1.56
C SER A 63 13.06 6.15 -0.24
N PHE A 64 14.14 5.37 -0.33
CA PHE A 64 14.90 4.88 0.82
C PHE A 64 14.10 3.95 1.78
N CYS A 65 13.00 3.33 1.33
CA CYS A 65 12.33 2.23 2.03
C CYS A 65 13.00 0.88 1.71
N TYR A 66 14.12 0.59 2.36
CA TYR A 66 14.96 -0.56 2.00
C TYR A 66 14.35 -1.93 2.29
N SER A 67 13.44 -2.04 3.27
CA SER A 67 12.75 -3.29 3.60
C SER A 67 11.49 -3.55 2.78
N LEU A 68 11.10 -2.63 1.90
CA LEU A 68 9.87 -2.75 1.12
C LEU A 68 10.05 -3.87 0.09
N GLN A 69 9.47 -5.04 0.39
CA GLN A 69 9.55 -6.20 -0.49
C GLN A 69 8.76 -5.86 -1.76
N ARG A 70 9.41 -5.98 -2.93
CA ARG A 70 8.82 -5.72 -4.25
C ARG A 70 7.38 -6.24 -4.28
N LEU A 71 6.43 -5.37 -4.63
CA LEU A 71 5.09 -5.76 -5.07
C LEU A 71 5.24 -6.79 -6.19
N ALA A 72 5.30 -8.07 -5.83
CA ALA A 72 5.15 -9.16 -6.77
C ALA A 72 3.65 -9.24 -6.98
N ASN A 73 3.15 -8.56 -8.02
CA ASN A 73 1.80 -8.82 -8.52
C ASN A 73 1.75 -10.31 -8.91
N PRO A 74 1.02 -11.19 -8.20
CA PRO A 74 0.95 -12.61 -8.56
C PRO A 74 0.04 -12.87 -9.77
N ASN A 75 -0.61 -11.83 -10.31
CA ASN A 75 -1.75 -11.97 -11.21
C ASN A 75 -1.43 -11.66 -12.68
N SER A 76 -0.15 -11.57 -13.08
CA SER A 76 0.23 -11.37 -14.49
C SER A 76 0.39 -12.67 -15.30
N TRP A 77 -0.32 -13.75 -14.92
CA TRP A 77 -0.34 -15.01 -15.68
C TRP A 77 -1.73 -15.66 -15.67
N THR A 78 -2.73 -15.03 -16.28
CA THR A 78 -3.86 -15.81 -16.85
C THR A 78 -4.43 -15.04 -18.04
N GLU A 79 -3.73 -15.11 -19.18
CA GLU A 79 -4.39 -14.99 -20.48
C GLU A 79 -3.53 -15.75 -21.49
N GLY A 80 -4.05 -16.87 -22.02
CA GLY A 80 -3.41 -17.58 -23.12
C GLY A 80 -3.33 -19.11 -22.98
N ASP A 81 -4.48 -19.75 -22.97
CA ASP A 81 -4.68 -21.18 -23.22
C ASP A 81 -4.06 -21.63 -24.55
N ALA A 82 -3.20 -22.65 -24.51
CA ALA A 82 -2.87 -23.47 -25.67
C ALA A 82 -2.58 -24.91 -25.22
N ARG A 83 -3.67 -25.69 -25.12
CA ARG A 83 -3.80 -27.12 -25.42
C ARG A 83 -2.47 -27.88 -25.60
N ILE A 84 -2.03 -28.58 -24.57
CA ILE A 84 -1.22 -29.80 -24.77
C ILE A 84 -2.09 -30.99 -24.38
N ASN A 85 -2.60 -31.65 -25.42
CA ASN A 85 -3.17 -32.98 -25.41
C ASN A 85 -2.08 -33.99 -24.96
N PRO A 86 -2.26 -34.80 -23.92
CA PRO A 86 -1.44 -35.99 -23.75
C PRO A 86 -2.06 -37.14 -24.54
N GLU A 87 -1.36 -37.59 -25.58
CA GLU A 87 -1.53 -38.96 -26.07
C GLU A 87 -1.15 -39.94 -24.95
N VAL A 88 -2.13 -40.71 -24.45
CA VAL A 88 -2.16 -42.19 -24.38
C VAL A 88 -3.63 -42.62 -24.29
#